data_AF-A0A9E7UNE8-F1
#
_entry.id   AF-A0A9E7UNE8-F1
#
_cell.length_a   1.000
_cell.length_b   1.000
_cell.length_c   1.000
_cell.angle_alpha   90.00
_cell.angle_beta   90.00
_cell.angle_gamma   90.00
#
_symmetry.space_group_name_H-M   'P 1'
#
loop_
_entity.id
_entity.type
_entity.pdbx_description
1 polymer ?
#
loop_
_entity_poly.entity_id
_entity_poly.type
_entity_poly.pdbx_seq_one_letter_code
_entity_poly.pdbx_strand_id
1 'polypeptide(L)'
;MLEKVYERIVRIRDDGCRDCLSVICRMDDFQFNQLMSRLQLEIEITRKYNPPTRPALDPVISTELGVYRGDDENIGRLLGYPECCIRSFSEDTRYAIDEDHLEELAELEVPGDACAVVLPSGFIPCSLRCKEAWERKLIAFADREDMRRILELEEELRRELPHFHIAYDEYFEKIIIK
;
A
#
# COMPACT_ATOMS: atom_id res chain seq x y z
N MET A 1 -1.55 9.65 -4.09
CA MET A 1 -0.89 8.35 -4.32
C MET A 1 -1.89 7.22 -4.58
N LEU A 2 -2.95 7.09 -3.76
CA LEU A 2 -4.05 6.14 -3.98
C LEU A 2 -4.96 6.50 -5.17
N GLU A 3 -5.01 7.76 -5.56
CA GLU A 3 -5.83 8.23 -6.70
C GLU A 3 -5.39 7.63 -8.01
N LYS A 4 -4.08 7.41 -8.19
CA LYS A 4 -3.56 6.68 -9.35
C LYS A 4 -4.07 5.24 -9.39
N VAL A 5 -4.29 4.62 -8.22
CA VAL A 5 -4.88 3.27 -8.14
C VAL A 5 -6.35 3.34 -8.54
N TYR A 6 -7.11 4.29 -7.99
CA TYR A 6 -8.50 4.55 -8.37
C TYR A 6 -8.66 4.75 -9.89
N GLU A 7 -7.88 5.65 -10.47
CA GLU A 7 -7.89 5.95 -11.91
C GLU A 7 -7.59 4.71 -12.76
N ARG A 8 -6.63 3.88 -12.33
CA ARG A 8 -6.31 2.63 -13.02
C ARG A 8 -7.45 1.62 -12.94
N ILE A 9 -8.10 1.46 -11.79
CA ILE A 9 -9.25 0.55 -11.62
C ILE A 9 -10.38 0.96 -12.56
N VAL A 10 -10.75 2.25 -12.58
CA VAL A 10 -11.78 2.78 -13.48
C VAL A 10 -11.42 2.52 -14.94
N ARG A 11 -10.19 2.86 -15.33
CA ARG A 11 -9.72 2.65 -16.70
C ARG A 11 -9.76 1.18 -17.13
N ILE A 12 -9.38 0.24 -16.25
CA ILE A 12 -9.45 -1.19 -16.55
C ILE A 12 -10.89 -1.61 -16.87
N ARG A 13 -11.86 -1.11 -16.09
CA ARG A 13 -13.29 -1.39 -16.30
C ARG A 13 -13.79 -0.77 -17.61
N ASP A 14 -13.42 0.47 -17.90
CA ASP A 14 -13.85 1.19 -19.11
C ASP A 14 -13.24 0.62 -20.40
N ASP A 15 -11.96 0.23 -20.38
CA ASP A 15 -11.23 -0.30 -21.55
C ASP A 15 -11.63 -1.74 -21.91
N GLY A 16 -12.58 -2.34 -21.18
CA GLY A 16 -13.10 -3.68 -21.43
C GLY A 16 -12.09 -4.79 -21.11
N CYS A 17 -11.18 -4.52 -20.16
CA CYS A 17 -10.34 -5.54 -19.53
C CYS A 17 -9.42 -6.32 -20.47
N ARG A 18 -8.77 -5.61 -21.41
CA ARG A 18 -7.94 -6.27 -22.44
C ARG A 18 -6.70 -6.96 -21.91
N ASP A 19 -6.19 -6.65 -20.70
CA ASP A 19 -4.96 -7.27 -20.20
C ASP A 19 -4.80 -7.52 -18.67
N CYS A 20 -5.63 -7.04 -17.73
CA CYS A 20 -5.35 -7.29 -16.29
C CYS A 20 -6.61 -7.31 -15.39
N LEU A 21 -6.57 -8.15 -14.33
CA LEU A 21 -7.52 -8.25 -13.21
C LEU A 21 -8.96 -8.58 -13.59
N SER A 22 -9.20 -9.83 -14.02
CA SER A 22 -10.54 -10.33 -14.36
C SER A 22 -11.59 -10.13 -13.25
N VAL A 23 -11.16 -9.98 -12.00
CA VAL A 23 -12.03 -9.71 -10.86
C VAL A 23 -12.76 -8.37 -10.98
N ILE A 24 -12.09 -7.29 -11.40
CA ILE A 24 -12.71 -5.94 -11.55
C ILE A 24 -13.83 -5.98 -12.60
N CYS A 25 -13.66 -6.80 -13.62
CA CYS A 25 -14.54 -6.91 -14.79
C CYS A 25 -15.74 -7.80 -14.54
N ARG A 26 -15.56 -8.83 -13.71
CA ARG A 26 -16.62 -9.76 -13.31
C ARG A 26 -17.47 -9.21 -12.17
N MET A 27 -16.95 -8.22 -11.45
CA MET A 27 -17.66 -7.52 -10.37
C MET A 27 -18.85 -6.76 -10.95
N ASP A 28 -20.04 -7.04 -10.43
CA ASP A 28 -21.25 -6.34 -10.86
C ASP A 28 -21.19 -4.84 -10.50
N ASP A 29 -22.08 -4.04 -11.08
CA ASP A 29 -22.08 -2.58 -10.88
C ASP A 29 -22.28 -2.19 -9.41
N PHE A 30 -23.05 -2.94 -8.65
CA PHE A 30 -23.29 -2.64 -7.24
C PHE A 30 -22.02 -2.86 -6.41
N GLN A 31 -21.41 -4.03 -6.55
CA GLN A 31 -20.15 -4.38 -5.88
C GLN A 31 -19.03 -3.40 -6.26
N PHE A 32 -18.92 -3.05 -7.55
CA PHE A 32 -17.90 -2.12 -8.00
C PHE A 32 -18.11 -0.72 -7.43
N ASN A 33 -19.34 -0.21 -7.45
CA ASN A 33 -19.65 1.09 -6.86
C ASN A 33 -19.36 1.12 -5.35
N GLN A 34 -19.61 0.02 -4.63
CA GLN A 34 -19.22 -0.10 -3.22
C GLN A 34 -17.71 -0.06 -3.02
N LEU A 35 -16.96 -0.83 -3.81
CA LEU A 35 -15.50 -0.84 -3.79
C LEU A 35 -14.92 0.56 -4.04
N MET A 36 -15.39 1.22 -5.10
CA MET A 36 -14.90 2.54 -5.49
C MET A 36 -15.28 3.62 -4.48
N SER A 37 -16.49 3.56 -3.89
CA SER A 37 -16.89 4.48 -2.82
C SER A 37 -16.00 4.34 -1.59
N ARG A 38 -15.63 3.10 -1.24
CA ARG A 38 -14.71 2.82 -0.13
C ARG A 38 -13.31 3.33 -0.41
N LEU A 39 -12.77 3.08 -1.61
CA LEU A 39 -11.46 3.61 -2.03
C LEU A 39 -11.44 5.14 -2.03
N GLN A 40 -12.54 5.77 -2.43
CA GLN A 40 -12.67 7.21 -2.43
C GLN A 40 -12.63 7.79 -1.01
N LEU A 41 -13.30 7.16 -0.05
CA LEU A 41 -13.21 7.55 1.36
C LEU A 41 -11.78 7.41 1.90
N GLU A 42 -11.09 6.30 1.58
CA GLU A 42 -9.67 6.11 1.95
C GLU A 42 -8.77 7.22 1.37
N ILE A 43 -9.00 7.60 0.10
CA ILE A 43 -8.30 8.71 -0.56
C ILE A 43 -8.55 10.03 0.16
N GLU A 44 -9.81 10.33 0.49
CA GLU A 44 -10.21 11.58 1.15
C GLU A 44 -9.55 11.71 2.53
N ILE A 45 -9.59 10.65 3.33
CA ILE A 45 -8.94 10.61 4.64
C ILE A 45 -7.41 10.73 4.46
N THR A 46 -6.80 9.94 3.58
CA THR A 46 -5.34 9.97 3.36
C THR A 46 -4.85 11.36 2.93
N ARG A 47 -5.61 12.06 2.08
CA ARG A 47 -5.29 13.43 1.63
C ARG A 47 -5.24 14.44 2.76
N LYS A 48 -6.14 14.33 3.75
CA LYS A 48 -6.19 15.23 4.92
C LYS A 48 -4.88 15.19 5.72
N TYR A 49 -4.25 14.03 5.83
CA TYR A 49 -3.04 13.84 6.62
C TYR A 49 -1.74 13.95 5.80
N ASN A 50 -1.82 13.73 4.49
CA ASN A 50 -0.71 13.82 3.52
C ASN A 50 0.57 13.09 4.03
N PRO A 51 0.49 11.76 4.27
CA PRO A 51 1.62 10.99 4.76
C PRO A 51 2.77 10.97 3.73
N PRO A 52 4.02 10.76 4.16
CA PRO A 52 5.19 10.80 3.29
C PRO A 52 5.26 9.60 2.33
N THR A 53 4.65 8.48 2.71
CA THR A 53 4.45 7.28 1.89
C THR A 53 2.95 6.99 1.73
N ARG A 54 2.57 6.21 0.72
CA ARG A 54 1.18 5.78 0.56
C ARG A 54 0.83 4.72 1.62
N PRO A 55 -0.35 4.76 2.25
CA PRO A 55 -0.82 3.63 3.05
C PRO A 55 -1.01 2.36 2.19
N ALA A 56 -1.08 1.21 2.85
CA ALA A 56 -1.70 0.02 2.29
C ALA A 56 -3.12 0.34 1.82
N LEU A 57 -3.65 -0.41 0.85
CA LEU A 57 -5.09 -0.34 0.57
C LEU A 57 -5.86 -0.81 1.80
N ASP A 58 -7.09 -0.33 1.96
CA ASP A 58 -8.00 -0.95 2.90
C ASP A 58 -8.13 -2.47 2.64
N PRO A 59 -8.12 -3.32 3.68
CA PRO A 59 -8.14 -4.76 3.49
C PRO A 59 -9.36 -5.33 2.78
N VAL A 60 -10.52 -4.69 2.87
CA VAL A 60 -11.71 -5.11 2.10
C VAL A 60 -11.45 -4.85 0.62
N ILE A 61 -10.92 -3.67 0.28
CA ILE A 61 -10.56 -3.34 -1.10
C ILE A 61 -9.50 -4.32 -1.62
N SER A 62 -8.44 -4.55 -0.83
CA SER A 62 -7.38 -5.50 -1.12
C SER A 62 -7.95 -6.91 -1.40
N THR A 63 -8.86 -7.38 -0.56
CA THR A 63 -9.50 -8.70 -0.71
C THR A 63 -10.39 -8.80 -1.95
N GLU A 64 -11.19 -7.78 -2.21
CA GLU A 64 -12.09 -7.72 -3.38
C GLU A 64 -11.32 -7.60 -4.70
N LEU A 65 -10.15 -6.96 -4.69
CA LEU A 65 -9.21 -6.96 -5.82
C LEU A 65 -8.44 -8.28 -5.98
N GLY A 66 -8.61 -9.23 -5.06
CA GLY A 66 -8.00 -10.56 -5.13
C GLY A 66 -6.56 -10.62 -4.66
N VAL A 67 -6.10 -9.65 -3.86
CA VAL A 67 -4.77 -9.71 -3.23
C VAL A 67 -4.70 -10.98 -2.39
N TYR A 68 -3.58 -11.73 -2.48
CA TYR A 68 -3.38 -13.03 -1.84
C TYR A 68 -4.21 -14.19 -2.42
N ARG A 69 -4.87 -14.02 -3.57
CA ARG A 69 -5.60 -15.08 -4.29
C ARG A 69 -4.88 -15.57 -5.55
N GLY A 70 -3.61 -15.20 -5.74
CA GLY A 70 -2.74 -15.72 -6.79
C GLY A 70 -2.65 -14.89 -8.07
N ASP A 71 -3.14 -13.65 -8.09
CA ASP A 71 -2.92 -12.69 -9.19
C ASP A 71 -2.04 -11.50 -8.75
N ASP A 72 -1.07 -11.80 -7.87
CA ASP A 72 -0.28 -10.79 -7.18
C ASP A 72 0.58 -9.95 -8.13
N GLU A 73 0.90 -10.49 -9.32
CA GLU A 73 1.61 -9.77 -10.38
C GLU A 73 0.80 -8.60 -10.94
N ASN A 74 -0.44 -8.87 -11.38
CA ASN A 74 -1.31 -7.82 -11.93
C ASN A 74 -1.75 -6.83 -10.87
N ILE A 75 -1.95 -7.31 -9.64
CA ILE A 75 -2.23 -6.47 -8.49
C ILE A 75 -1.06 -5.55 -8.19
N GLY A 76 0.16 -6.08 -8.08
CA GLY A 76 1.36 -5.29 -7.85
C GLY A 76 1.52 -4.19 -8.89
N ARG A 77 1.28 -4.49 -10.17
CA ARG A 77 1.28 -3.50 -11.26
C ARG A 77 0.16 -2.46 -11.11
N LEU A 78 -1.05 -2.89 -10.78
CA LEU A 78 -2.17 -1.99 -10.49
C LEU A 78 -1.82 -1.01 -9.36
N LEU A 79 -1.24 -1.53 -8.28
CA LEU A 79 -0.80 -0.77 -7.12
C LEU A 79 0.46 0.05 -7.40
N GLY A 80 1.12 -0.16 -8.54
CA GLY A 80 2.28 0.60 -8.97
C GLY A 80 3.59 0.20 -8.28
N TYR A 81 3.70 -1.03 -7.81
CA TYR A 81 4.96 -1.55 -7.29
C TYR A 81 5.98 -1.78 -8.43
N PRO A 82 7.29 -1.64 -8.15
CA PRO A 82 8.34 -2.07 -9.06
C PRO A 82 8.32 -3.59 -9.28
N GLU A 83 8.70 -4.07 -10.47
CA GLU A 83 8.69 -5.51 -10.79
C GLU A 83 9.56 -6.37 -9.85
N CYS A 84 10.60 -5.80 -9.23
CA CYS A 84 11.37 -6.49 -8.19
C CYS A 84 10.57 -6.68 -6.89
N CYS A 85 9.78 -5.68 -6.48
CA CYS A 85 8.91 -5.78 -5.31
C CYS A 85 7.77 -6.77 -5.57
N ILE A 86 7.22 -6.76 -6.79
CA ILE A 86 6.17 -7.69 -7.20
C ILE A 86 6.65 -9.13 -7.11
N ARG A 87 7.81 -9.44 -7.71
CA ARG A 87 8.41 -10.78 -7.64
C ARG A 87 8.70 -11.21 -6.21
N SER A 88 9.26 -10.32 -5.40
CA SER A 88 9.56 -10.64 -3.99
C SER A 88 8.29 -10.96 -3.19
N PHE A 89 7.20 -10.25 -3.44
CA PHE A 89 5.92 -10.57 -2.82
C PHE A 89 5.38 -11.92 -3.32
N SER A 90 5.39 -12.17 -4.63
CA SER A 90 4.75 -13.36 -5.22
C SER A 90 5.56 -14.65 -5.06
N GLU A 91 6.89 -14.56 -5.08
CA GLU A 91 7.80 -15.71 -5.06
C GLU A 91 8.38 -15.95 -3.67
N ASP A 92 8.76 -14.89 -2.95
CA ASP A 92 9.41 -14.98 -1.63
C ASP A 92 8.42 -14.82 -0.47
N THR A 93 7.14 -14.54 -0.73
CA THR A 93 6.08 -14.37 0.28
C THR A 93 6.39 -13.31 1.35
N ARG A 94 7.04 -12.22 0.92
CA ARG A 94 7.48 -11.12 1.79
C ARG A 94 6.34 -10.14 2.06
N TYR A 95 5.63 -10.36 3.16
CA TYR A 95 4.45 -9.56 3.56
C TYR A 95 4.73 -8.49 4.63
N ALA A 96 5.86 -8.59 5.33
CA ALA A 96 6.22 -7.73 6.45
C ALA A 96 7.74 -7.50 6.50
N ILE A 97 8.16 -6.52 7.30
CA ILE A 97 9.58 -6.24 7.55
C ILE A 97 10.25 -7.50 8.08
N ASP A 98 11.41 -7.84 7.52
CA ASP A 98 12.22 -8.99 7.92
C ASP A 98 13.67 -8.61 8.22
N GLU A 99 14.49 -9.61 8.53
CA GLU A 99 15.89 -9.43 8.94
C GLU A 99 16.70 -8.64 7.91
N ASP A 100 16.51 -8.91 6.61
CA ASP A 100 17.22 -8.19 5.54
C ASP A 100 16.94 -6.68 5.60
N HIS A 101 15.68 -6.28 5.83
CA HIS A 101 15.35 -4.85 5.97
C HIS A 101 16.04 -4.21 7.17
N LEU A 102 16.14 -4.95 8.28
CA LEU A 102 16.76 -4.46 9.50
C LEU A 102 18.28 -4.33 9.33
N GLU A 103 18.92 -5.27 8.63
CA GLU A 103 20.33 -5.18 8.26
C GLU A 103 20.58 -4.02 7.31
N GLU A 104 19.73 -3.85 6.29
CA GLU A 104 19.84 -2.74 5.34
C GLU A 104 19.67 -1.38 6.00
N LEU A 105 18.83 -1.26 7.04
CA LEU A 105 18.65 -0.03 7.80
C LEU A 105 19.95 0.41 8.46
N ALA A 106 20.77 -0.52 8.95
CA ALA A 106 22.03 -0.21 9.62
C ALA A 106 23.06 0.43 8.67
N GLU A 107 22.93 0.20 7.36
CA GLU A 107 23.80 0.75 6.32
C GLU A 107 23.18 1.97 5.61
N LEU A 108 21.94 2.32 5.93
CA LEU A 108 21.21 3.39 5.27
C LEU A 108 21.63 4.77 5.81
N GLU A 109 21.80 5.75 4.92
CA GLU A 109 21.99 7.15 5.32
C GLU A 109 20.67 7.73 5.82
N VAL A 110 20.50 7.76 7.15
CA VAL A 110 19.29 8.26 7.80
C VAL A 110 19.39 9.77 8.04
N PRO A 111 18.39 10.57 7.61
CA PRO A 111 18.30 11.99 7.94
C PRO A 111 18.36 12.26 9.45
N GLY A 112 18.96 13.38 9.85
CA GLY A 112 19.20 13.70 11.26
C GLY A 112 17.92 13.82 12.11
N ASP A 113 16.84 14.24 11.50
CA ASP A 113 15.50 14.45 12.06
C ASP A 113 14.56 13.24 11.92
N ALA A 114 14.90 12.28 11.08
CA ALA A 114 14.12 11.06 10.91
C ALA A 114 14.13 10.21 12.20
N CYS A 115 12.95 9.72 12.56
CA CYS A 115 12.73 8.82 13.69
C CYS A 115 12.23 7.43 13.27
N ALA A 116 11.72 7.28 12.04
CA ALA A 116 11.31 6.00 11.49
C ALA A 116 11.52 5.91 9.97
N VAL A 117 11.61 4.67 9.46
CA VAL A 117 11.32 4.33 8.07
C VAL A 117 9.89 3.79 8.01
N VAL A 118 9.11 4.25 7.05
CA VAL A 118 7.69 3.88 6.90
C VAL A 118 7.45 3.28 5.52
N LEU A 119 6.69 2.18 5.50
CA LEU A 119 6.35 1.38 4.32
C LEU A 119 4.84 1.09 4.34
N PRO A 120 4.18 0.82 3.19
CA PRO A 120 2.81 0.31 3.18
C PRO A 120 2.77 -1.13 3.73
N SER A 121 1.79 -1.43 4.58
CA SER A 121 1.55 -2.80 5.07
C SER A 121 1.00 -3.74 3.99
N GLY A 122 1.12 -5.04 4.27
CA GLY A 122 0.59 -6.12 3.45
C GLY A 122 1.42 -6.40 2.19
N PHE A 123 1.79 -5.38 1.43
CA PHE A 123 2.65 -5.45 0.24
C PHE A 123 3.83 -4.52 0.43
N ILE A 124 4.91 -5.02 1.04
CA ILE A 124 6.07 -4.21 1.35
C ILE A 124 7.08 -4.19 0.18
N PRO A 125 7.88 -3.12 0.02
CA PRO A 125 9.02 -3.11 -0.89
C PRO A 125 9.98 -4.28 -0.63
N CYS A 126 10.66 -4.79 -1.66
CA CYS A 126 11.57 -5.92 -1.52
C CYS A 126 12.83 -5.63 -0.68
N SER A 127 13.20 -4.35 -0.57
CA SER A 127 14.45 -3.89 0.06
C SER A 127 14.37 -2.37 0.31
N LEU A 128 14.97 -1.91 1.40
CA LEU A 128 15.19 -0.48 1.70
C LEU A 128 16.17 0.18 0.72
N ARG A 129 16.90 -0.59 -0.08
CA ARG A 129 17.78 -0.09 -1.16
C ARG A 129 17.07 0.04 -2.51
N CYS A 130 15.79 -0.36 -2.59
CA CYS A 130 15.03 -0.31 -3.83
C CYS A 130 14.73 1.15 -4.25
N LYS A 131 15.55 1.69 -5.16
CA LYS A 131 15.42 3.07 -5.65
C LYS A 131 14.03 3.38 -6.22
N GLU A 132 13.48 2.46 -7.01
CA GLU A 132 12.15 2.65 -7.58
C GLU A 132 11.05 2.72 -6.51
N ALA A 133 11.18 1.98 -5.40
CA ALA A 133 10.22 2.04 -4.32
C ALA A 133 10.27 3.40 -3.59
N TRP A 134 11.46 3.97 -3.39
CA TRP A 134 11.63 5.34 -2.91
C TRP A 134 11.03 6.38 -3.86
N GLU A 135 11.35 6.31 -5.15
CA GLU A 135 10.84 7.24 -6.17
C GLU A 135 9.30 7.19 -6.29
N ARG A 136 8.71 6.00 -6.11
CA ARG A 136 7.27 5.79 -6.15
C ARG A 136 6.57 6.08 -4.82
N LYS A 137 7.29 6.54 -3.80
CA LYS A 137 6.78 6.83 -2.44
C LYS A 137 6.13 5.61 -1.78
N LEU A 138 6.79 4.46 -1.91
CA LEU A 138 6.51 3.23 -1.17
C LEU A 138 7.46 3.05 0.02
N ILE A 139 8.53 3.84 0.08
CA ILE A 139 9.43 3.95 1.22
C ILE A 139 9.59 5.44 1.52
N ALA A 140 9.52 5.81 2.79
CA ALA A 140 9.86 7.16 3.22
C ALA A 140 10.49 7.17 4.61
N PHE A 141 11.30 8.19 4.88
CA PHE A 141 11.63 8.57 6.25
C PHE A 141 10.47 9.38 6.83
N ALA A 142 10.25 9.22 8.13
CA ALA A 142 9.27 10.00 8.89
C ALA A 142 9.96 10.67 10.08
N ASP A 143 9.72 11.96 10.25
CA ASP A 143 10.02 12.68 11.47
C ASP A 143 8.92 12.46 12.53
N ARG A 144 9.05 13.12 13.70
CA ARG A 144 8.05 12.99 14.78
C ARG A 144 6.66 13.49 14.39
N GLU A 145 6.58 14.50 13.53
CA GLU A 145 5.32 15.10 13.10
C GLU A 145 4.65 14.27 12.01
N ASP A 146 5.42 13.69 11.09
CA ASP A 146 4.96 12.65 10.17
C ASP A 146 4.40 11.47 10.96
N MET A 147 5.12 10.98 11.97
CA MET A 147 4.66 9.86 12.79
C MET A 147 3.36 10.18 13.52
N ARG A 148 3.22 11.38 14.11
CA ARG A 148 1.97 11.83 14.73
C ARG A 148 0.82 11.80 13.72
N ARG A 149 1.03 12.34 12.51
CA ARG A 149 0.02 12.36 11.44
C ARG A 149 -0.32 10.95 10.94
N ILE A 150 0.66 10.05 10.84
CA ILE A 150 0.44 8.65 10.46
C ILE A 150 -0.45 7.94 11.50
N LEU A 151 -0.16 8.10 12.79
CA LEU A 151 -0.97 7.48 13.84
C LEU A 151 -2.40 8.02 13.87
N GLU A 152 -2.59 9.34 13.69
CA GLU A 152 -3.92 9.94 13.58
C GLU A 152 -4.68 9.51 12.32
N LEU A 153 -3.95 9.35 11.21
CA LEU A 153 -4.47 8.81 9.95
C LEU A 153 -4.97 7.37 10.15
N GLU A 154 -4.16 6.49 10.75
CA GLU A 154 -4.54 5.09 10.99
C GLU A 154 -5.75 4.97 11.91
N GLU A 155 -5.85 5.83 12.93
CA GLU A 155 -7.02 5.87 13.81
C GLU A 155 -8.29 6.27 13.05
N GLU A 156 -8.22 7.31 12.21
CA GLU A 156 -9.37 7.75 11.40
C GLU A 156 -9.75 6.69 10.37
N LEU A 157 -8.78 6.11 9.66
CA LEU A 157 -9.04 5.01 8.73
C LEU A 157 -9.69 3.82 9.43
N ARG A 158 -9.22 3.43 10.63
CA ARG A 158 -9.82 2.31 11.38
C ARG A 158 -11.27 2.59 11.78
N ARG A 159 -11.59 3.84 12.13
CA ARG A 159 -12.94 4.26 12.54
C ARG A 159 -13.90 4.34 11.35
N GLU A 160 -13.46 4.96 10.24
CA GLU A 160 -14.33 5.25 9.09
C GLU A 160 -14.38 4.09 8.08
N LEU A 161 -13.34 3.25 8.04
CA LEU A 161 -13.24 2.05 7.21
C LEU A 161 -13.10 0.81 8.10
N PRO A 162 -14.11 0.50 8.94
CA PRO A 162 -14.04 -0.67 9.80
C PRO A 162 -13.92 -1.93 8.92
N HIS A 163 -13.01 -2.80 9.31
CA HIS A 163 -12.74 -4.07 8.64
C HIS A 163 -12.23 -5.09 9.67
N PHE A 164 -12.22 -6.36 9.26
CA PHE A 164 -11.54 -7.42 9.96
C PHE A 164 -10.70 -8.16 8.93
N HIS A 165 -9.38 -8.18 9.08
CA HIS A 165 -8.50 -8.85 8.14
C HIS A 165 -7.32 -9.49 8.86
N ILE A 166 -6.87 -10.65 8.37
CA ILE A 166 -5.82 -11.44 9.04
C ILE A 166 -4.42 -11.01 8.60
N ALA A 167 -4.28 -10.40 7.40
CA ALA A 167 -2.96 -10.13 6.82
C ALA A 167 -2.28 -8.85 7.35
N TYR A 168 -3.04 -7.83 7.76
CA TYR A 168 -2.49 -6.62 8.39
C TYR A 168 -3.62 -5.87 9.13
N ASP A 169 -3.30 -5.39 10.33
CA ASP A 169 -4.18 -4.58 11.20
C ASP A 169 -3.86 -3.07 11.10
N GLU A 170 -2.70 -2.74 10.53
CA GLU A 170 -2.21 -1.38 10.34
C GLU A 170 -2.05 -1.07 8.84
N TYR A 171 -2.08 0.21 8.48
CA TYR A 171 -1.93 0.63 7.07
C TYR A 171 -0.46 0.87 6.71
N PHE A 172 0.41 0.99 7.71
CA PHE A 172 1.84 1.22 7.53
C PHE A 172 2.69 0.30 8.40
N GLU A 173 3.73 -0.27 7.81
CA GLU A 173 4.85 -0.84 8.54
C GLU A 173 5.83 0.26 8.94
N LYS A 174 6.44 0.13 10.12
CA LYS A 174 7.26 1.18 10.74
C LYS A 174 8.52 0.56 11.35
N ILE A 175 9.70 0.95 10.87
CA ILE A 175 10.98 0.61 11.50
C ILE A 175 11.44 1.82 12.32
N ILE A 176 11.46 1.70 13.64
CA ILE A 176 11.87 2.78 14.54
C ILE A 176 13.40 2.90 14.55
N ILE A 177 13.90 4.13 14.34
CA ILE A 177 15.34 4.42 14.25
C ILE A 177 15.85 5.13 15.52
N LYS A 178 15.02 5.96 16.17
CA LYS A 178 15.38 6.80 17.33
C LYS A 178 14.25 6.93 18.35
#